data_AF-A0A2P4YBX7-F1
#
_entry.id   AF-A0A2P4YBX7-F1
#
_cell.length_a   1.000
_cell.length_b   1.000
_cell.length_c   1.000
_cell.angle_alpha   90.00
_cell.angle_beta   90.00
_cell.angle_gamma   90.00
#
_symmetry.space_group_name_H-M   'P 1'
#
loop_
_entity.id
_entity.type
_entity.pdbx_description
1 polymer ?
#
loop_
_entity_poly.entity_id
_entity_poly.type
_entity_poly.pdbx_seq_one_letter_code
_entity_poly.pdbx_strand_id
1 'polypeptide(L)'
;MTEAQGVPTYDTDERSTCHYLGFKYARSWTSSNGCRGALEFTIAAMEWPPTRLHSCRNNVVAGTIVDVTADMRSAADRLAIASVARPARQIWEELRSLYYADDNPSVVRGLSETQVVSRIYRARRLHYSGNVHGAIEIPPLSLVLNEPVSFFQFHSVTANSQDVSSPNRLIGWAHPALLNLLRYNNTTLFVDGTFRCVPRGFVQCVILMVHDRASGIFVPAFYVLSTYRTSDSYWDIIHHVVQATDQRLSPAEVICDFEAGLMDAVQTQFPDAMVVGCLFH
;
A
#
# COMPACT_ATOMS: atom_id res chain seq x y z
N MET A 1 30.79 41.38 46.44
CA MET A 1 31.54 42.53 45.91
C MET A 1 31.85 42.21 44.47
N THR A 2 31.22 42.91 43.55
CA THR A 2 31.25 42.63 42.11
C THR A 2 31.59 43.95 41.43
N GLU A 3 32.77 44.01 40.82
CA GLU A 3 33.24 45.06 39.89
C GLU A 3 33.16 44.49 38.47
N ALA A 4 32.51 45.20 37.54
CA ALA A 4 33.09 45.99 36.43
C ALA A 4 32.94 45.23 35.08
N GLN A 5 32.06 45.68 34.17
CA GLN A 5 32.25 46.67 33.09
C GLN A 5 32.42 45.99 31.71
N GLY A 6 31.71 46.48 30.69
CA GLY A 6 32.10 46.34 29.26
C GLY A 6 31.02 45.85 28.27
N VAL A 7 30.58 46.75 27.39
CA VAL A 7 29.60 46.66 26.25
C VAL A 7 30.40 46.29 24.96
N PRO A 8 29.92 45.60 23.88
CA PRO A 8 28.83 46.04 22.98
C PRO A 8 28.06 44.95 22.17
N THR A 9 27.36 45.41 21.14
CA THR A 9 26.13 45.01 20.42
C THR A 9 26.22 43.96 19.28
N TYR A 10 25.02 43.46 18.91
CA TYR A 10 24.50 42.96 17.60
C TYR A 10 24.64 41.48 17.17
N ASP A 11 23.45 40.87 17.06
CA ASP A 11 22.86 40.00 16.02
C ASP A 11 23.20 38.50 15.87
N THR A 12 22.13 37.75 15.56
CA THR A 12 21.98 36.36 15.09
C THR A 12 22.46 35.21 16.00
N ASP A 13 21.53 34.38 16.51
CA ASP A 13 21.31 33.05 15.91
C ASP A 13 20.08 32.29 16.46
N GLU A 14 19.58 31.44 15.58
CA GLU A 14 18.31 30.72 15.55
C GLU A 14 18.02 29.77 16.72
N ARG A 15 16.75 29.76 17.17
CA ARG A 15 16.08 28.53 17.60
C ARG A 15 14.67 28.47 17.00
N SER A 16 14.57 27.65 15.96
CA SER A 16 13.34 27.20 15.33
C SER A 16 12.47 26.41 16.32
N THR A 17 11.37 27.01 16.78
CA THR A 17 10.26 26.28 17.40
C THR A 17 9.10 26.25 16.42
N CYS A 18 8.94 25.10 15.77
CA CYS A 18 7.90 24.83 14.81
C CYS A 18 6.55 24.73 15.55
N HIS A 19 5.68 25.74 15.40
CA HIS A 19 4.30 25.67 15.87
C HIS A 19 3.37 25.45 14.69
N TYR A 20 2.66 24.32 14.76
CA TYR A 20 1.61 23.88 13.84
C TYR A 20 0.58 25.00 13.58
N LEU A 21 0.43 25.38 12.31
CA LEU A 21 -0.66 26.22 11.82
C LEU A 21 -1.98 25.44 11.88
N GLY A 22 -2.63 25.48 13.04
CA GLY A 22 -4.06 25.25 13.14
C GLY A 22 -4.79 26.30 12.31
N PHE A 23 -5.64 25.86 11.39
CA PHE A 23 -6.50 26.73 10.60
C PHE A 23 -7.40 27.57 11.53
N LYS A 24 -6.98 28.80 11.84
CA LYS A 24 -7.86 29.86 12.33
C LYS A 24 -8.76 30.28 11.18
N TYR A 25 -9.95 29.71 11.09
CA TYR A 25 -11.02 30.31 10.28
C TYR A 25 -11.53 31.56 11.00
N ALA A 26 -10.95 32.70 10.67
CA ALA A 26 -11.57 34.01 10.84
C ALA A 26 -11.11 34.90 9.67
N ARG A 27 -12.07 35.26 8.80
CA ARG A 27 -11.95 36.10 7.59
C ARG A 27 -11.50 35.37 6.32
N SER A 28 -12.47 34.79 5.62
CA SER A 28 -12.35 34.53 4.18
C SER A 28 -12.88 35.75 3.42
N TRP A 29 -12.02 36.44 2.68
CA TRP A 29 -12.44 37.43 1.69
C TRP A 29 -12.62 36.74 0.35
N THR A 30 -13.79 36.91 -0.28
CA THR A 30 -14.00 36.52 -1.68
C THR A 30 -14.23 37.79 -2.48
N SER A 31 -13.37 38.10 -3.45
CA SER A 31 -13.63 39.18 -4.42
C SER A 31 -13.94 38.57 -5.77
N SER A 32 -15.08 38.92 -6.38
CA SER A 32 -15.29 38.72 -7.81
C SER A 32 -14.61 39.84 -8.59
N ASN A 33 -14.05 39.51 -9.77
CA ASN A 33 -13.40 40.49 -10.63
C ASN A 33 -14.42 41.58 -11.02
N GLY A 34 -14.23 42.79 -10.50
CA GLY A 34 -15.03 43.99 -10.83
C GLY A 34 -15.83 44.62 -9.68
N CYS A 35 -15.98 43.97 -8.52
CA CYS A 35 -16.80 44.46 -7.40
C CYS A 35 -15.99 44.41 -6.10
N ARG A 36 -15.67 45.56 -5.49
CA ARG A 36 -14.94 45.65 -4.21
C ARG A 36 -15.84 45.39 -2.99
N GLY A 37 -16.89 44.60 -3.16
CA GLY A 37 -17.80 44.21 -2.10
C GLY A 37 -17.07 43.35 -1.06
N ALA A 38 -17.22 43.70 0.20
CA ALA A 38 -16.56 43.05 1.32
C ALA A 38 -17.66 42.49 2.23
N LEU A 39 -17.74 41.18 2.40
CA LEU A 39 -18.71 40.53 3.28
C LEU A 39 -18.06 40.22 4.64
N GLU A 40 -18.79 40.44 5.73
CA GLU A 40 -18.34 40.09 7.08
C GLU A 40 -19.32 39.09 7.68
N PHE A 41 -18.81 37.96 8.19
CA PHE A 41 -19.64 36.97 8.85
C PHE A 41 -19.95 37.41 10.28
N THR A 42 -21.23 37.42 10.66
CA THR A 42 -21.65 37.75 12.03
C THR A 42 -22.31 36.55 12.71
N ILE A 43 -21.77 36.15 13.86
CA ILE A 43 -22.26 34.96 14.61
C ILE A 43 -23.69 35.18 15.12
N ALA A 44 -24.06 36.43 15.44
CA ALA A 44 -25.40 36.75 15.95
C ALA A 44 -26.52 36.58 14.92
N ALA A 45 -26.23 36.82 13.63
CA ALA A 45 -27.20 36.68 12.55
C ALA A 45 -27.00 35.40 11.72
N MET A 46 -25.84 34.72 11.85
CA MET A 46 -25.42 33.62 10.99
C MET A 46 -25.46 33.97 9.49
N GLU A 47 -25.24 35.25 9.19
CA GLU A 47 -25.32 35.83 7.85
C GLU A 47 -23.98 36.48 7.45
N TRP A 48 -23.84 36.77 6.15
CA TRP A 48 -22.72 37.49 5.56
C TRP A 48 -23.17 38.87 5.05
N PRO A 49 -23.48 39.83 5.95
CA PRO A 49 -23.85 41.16 5.52
C PRO A 49 -22.71 41.87 4.75
N PRO A 50 -23.04 42.70 3.76
CA PRO A 50 -22.06 43.54 3.08
C PRO A 50 -21.60 44.67 3.98
N THR A 51 -20.29 44.78 4.19
CA THR A 51 -19.66 45.88 4.92
C THR A 51 -19.62 47.19 4.12
N ARG A 52 -19.86 47.14 2.80
CA ARG A 52 -19.91 48.31 1.91
C ARG A 52 -21.03 48.17 0.87
N LEU A 53 -21.64 49.29 0.50
CA LEU A 53 -22.54 49.35 -0.65
C LEU A 53 -21.78 48.88 -1.90
N HIS A 54 -22.39 47.94 -2.61
CA HIS A 54 -21.79 47.33 -3.79
C HIS A 54 -22.86 47.07 -4.85
N SER A 55 -22.46 47.02 -6.12
CA SER A 55 -23.35 46.95 -7.29
C SER A 55 -23.67 45.53 -7.75
N CYS A 56 -23.15 44.50 -7.05
CA CYS A 56 -23.44 43.10 -7.36
C CYS A 56 -24.90 42.76 -6.98
N ARG A 57 -25.87 43.06 -7.85
CA ARG A 57 -27.23 42.51 -7.77
C ARG A 57 -27.20 41.08 -8.31
N ASN A 58 -26.97 40.11 -7.44
CA ASN A 58 -27.47 38.75 -7.60
C ASN A 58 -27.65 38.18 -6.18
N ASN A 59 -28.86 38.34 -5.63
CA ASN A 59 -29.28 37.55 -4.50
C ASN A 59 -29.36 36.10 -4.97
N VAL A 60 -28.26 35.35 -4.85
CA VAL A 60 -28.35 33.90 -4.78
C VAL A 60 -28.94 33.61 -3.42
N VAL A 61 -30.27 33.62 -3.34
CA VAL A 61 -30.97 33.02 -2.21
C VAL A 61 -30.66 31.53 -2.31
N ALA A 62 -29.69 31.06 -1.54
CA ALA A 62 -29.39 29.64 -1.42
C ALA A 62 -30.65 28.94 -0.91
N GLY A 63 -31.44 28.37 -1.84
CA GLY A 63 -32.83 28.04 -1.59
C GLY A 63 -33.03 26.93 -0.57
N THR A 64 -32.06 26.03 -0.38
CA THR A 64 -32.12 24.95 0.62
C THR A 64 -30.70 24.39 0.79
N ILE A 65 -30.25 24.20 2.04
CA ILE A 65 -29.04 23.41 2.30
C ILE A 65 -29.44 21.93 2.22
N VAL A 66 -28.86 21.19 1.28
CA VAL A 66 -29.07 19.74 1.15
C VAL A 66 -27.97 19.03 1.92
N ASP A 67 -28.33 18.29 2.97
CA ASP A 67 -27.38 17.48 3.75
C ASP A 67 -27.27 16.08 3.15
N VAL A 68 -26.16 15.82 2.46
CA VAL A 68 -25.86 14.54 1.79
C VAL A 68 -24.92 13.67 2.63
N THR A 69 -24.65 14.03 3.89
CA THR A 69 -23.63 13.38 4.72
C THR A 69 -23.88 11.87 4.87
N ALA A 70 -25.14 11.46 5.06
CA ALA A 70 -25.50 10.04 5.21
C ALA A 70 -25.34 9.25 3.90
N ASP A 71 -25.71 9.86 2.77
CA ASP A 71 -25.63 9.23 1.46
C ASP A 71 -24.17 9.10 1.00
N MET A 72 -23.38 10.17 1.14
CA MET A 72 -21.94 10.14 0.89
C MET A 72 -21.23 9.10 1.75
N ARG A 73 -21.65 8.93 3.01
CA ARG A 73 -21.15 7.88 3.91
C ARG A 73 -21.41 6.49 3.32
N SER A 74 -22.66 6.20 2.97
CA SER A 74 -23.07 4.91 2.40
C SER A 74 -22.35 4.62 1.08
N ALA A 75 -22.24 5.62 0.20
CA ALA A 75 -21.55 5.49 -1.09
C ALA A 75 -20.05 5.23 -0.90
N ALA A 76 -19.39 5.94 0.02
CA ALA A 76 -17.98 5.72 0.34
C ALA A 76 -17.72 4.31 0.88
N ASP A 77 -18.55 3.81 1.80
CA ASP A 77 -18.39 2.45 2.34
C ASP A 77 -18.57 1.39 1.23
N ARG A 78 -19.59 1.57 0.39
CA ARG A 78 -19.88 0.67 -0.73
C ARG A 78 -18.71 0.60 -1.71
N LEU A 79 -18.19 1.76 -2.15
CA LEU A 79 -17.06 1.83 -3.07
C LEU A 79 -15.75 1.33 -2.44
N ALA A 80 -15.55 1.59 -1.14
CA ALA A 80 -14.39 1.10 -0.41
C ALA A 80 -14.32 -0.44 -0.39
N ILE A 81 -15.49 -1.09 -0.27
CA ILE A 81 -15.63 -2.55 -0.27
C ILE A 81 -15.58 -3.06 -1.71
N ALA A 82 -16.50 -2.64 -2.57
CA ALA A 82 -16.64 -3.16 -3.93
C ALA A 82 -15.40 -2.92 -4.81
N SER A 83 -14.58 -1.92 -4.49
CA SER A 83 -13.41 -1.56 -5.27
C SER A 83 -12.18 -1.30 -4.41
N VAL A 84 -11.80 -2.29 -3.61
CA VAL A 84 -10.65 -2.22 -2.69
C VAL A 84 -9.33 -1.86 -3.37
N ALA A 85 -9.12 -2.27 -4.63
CA ALA A 85 -7.90 -1.99 -5.39
C ALA A 85 -7.79 -0.53 -5.88
N ARG A 86 -8.90 0.22 -5.94
CA ARG A 86 -8.88 1.61 -6.41
C ARG A 86 -8.18 2.53 -5.39
N PRO A 87 -7.38 3.53 -5.80
CA PRO A 87 -6.88 4.55 -4.88
C PRO A 87 -8.02 5.29 -4.17
N ALA A 88 -7.88 5.55 -2.87
CA ALA A 88 -8.91 6.26 -2.08
C ALA A 88 -9.23 7.66 -2.66
N ARG A 89 -8.22 8.33 -3.23
CA ARG A 89 -8.36 9.61 -3.90
C ARG A 89 -9.30 9.54 -5.12
N GLN A 90 -9.23 8.48 -5.93
CA GLN A 90 -10.12 8.33 -7.08
C GLN A 90 -11.58 8.12 -6.65
N ILE A 91 -11.80 7.37 -5.56
CA ILE A 91 -13.13 7.23 -4.96
C ILE A 91 -13.63 8.58 -4.44
N TRP A 92 -12.76 9.38 -3.82
CA TRP A 92 -13.10 10.75 -3.43
C TRP A 92 -13.47 11.62 -4.62
N GLU A 93 -12.69 11.61 -5.71
CA GLU A 93 -12.96 12.40 -6.91
C GLU A 93 -14.31 12.04 -7.55
N GLU A 94 -14.66 10.76 -7.58
CA GLU A 94 -15.97 10.25 -8.01
C GLU A 94 -17.11 10.79 -7.12
N LEU A 95 -16.97 10.65 -5.79
CA LEU A 95 -17.97 11.15 -4.85
C LEU A 95 -18.09 12.68 -4.90
N ARG A 96 -16.97 13.38 -5.06
CA ARG A 96 -16.97 14.84 -5.21
C ARG A 96 -17.71 15.24 -6.47
N SER A 97 -17.47 14.57 -7.59
CA SER A 97 -18.18 14.83 -8.83
C SER A 97 -19.67 14.51 -8.73
N LEU A 98 -20.07 13.51 -7.93
CA LEU A 98 -21.47 13.12 -7.78
C LEU A 98 -22.26 14.09 -6.88
N TYR A 99 -21.65 14.56 -5.79
CA TYR A 99 -22.35 15.33 -4.76
C TYR A 99 -22.06 16.84 -4.79
N TYR A 100 -20.91 17.26 -5.32
CA TYR A 100 -20.44 18.66 -5.35
C TYR A 100 -20.22 19.19 -6.77
N ALA A 101 -20.91 18.66 -7.78
CA ALA A 101 -20.78 19.16 -9.15
C ALA A 101 -21.12 20.65 -9.27
N ASP A 102 -20.41 21.36 -10.16
CA ASP A 102 -20.53 22.81 -10.35
C ASP A 102 -21.92 23.24 -10.90
N ASP A 103 -22.67 22.30 -11.47
CA ASP A 103 -24.03 22.50 -11.99
C ASP A 103 -25.12 22.29 -10.93
N ASN A 104 -24.75 21.94 -9.69
CA ASN A 104 -25.72 21.74 -8.62
C ASN A 104 -26.28 23.10 -8.13
N PRO A 105 -27.59 23.36 -8.28
CA PRO A 105 -28.20 24.63 -7.87
C PRO A 105 -28.30 24.80 -6.35
N SER A 106 -28.01 23.74 -5.57
CA SER A 106 -28.17 23.72 -4.12
C SER A 106 -26.83 23.84 -3.38
N VAL A 107 -26.83 24.50 -2.22
CA VAL A 107 -25.69 24.47 -1.30
C VAL A 107 -25.69 23.11 -0.61
N VAL A 108 -24.64 22.33 -0.83
CA VAL A 108 -24.54 20.96 -0.29
C VAL A 108 -23.69 20.95 0.97
N ARG A 109 -24.24 20.37 2.05
CA ARG A 109 -23.48 19.99 3.25
C ARG A 109 -23.14 18.51 3.16
N GLY A 110 -21.86 18.17 3.23
CA GLY A 110 -21.41 16.77 3.16
C GLY A 110 -20.04 16.56 3.81
N LEU A 111 -19.32 15.54 3.34
CA LEU A 111 -18.02 15.16 3.90
C LEU A 111 -16.84 15.84 3.19
N SER A 112 -15.80 16.16 3.97
CA SER A 112 -14.50 16.55 3.41
C SER A 112 -13.75 15.37 2.80
N GLU A 113 -12.77 15.66 1.94
CA GLU A 113 -11.84 14.65 1.40
C GLU A 113 -11.21 13.80 2.52
N THR A 114 -10.72 14.44 3.57
CA THR A 114 -10.07 13.77 4.70
C THR A 114 -11.00 12.80 5.43
N GLN A 115 -12.27 13.18 5.61
CA GLN A 115 -13.30 12.33 6.23
C GLN A 115 -13.63 11.12 5.35
N VAL A 116 -13.79 11.32 4.04
CA VAL A 116 -14.05 10.24 3.07
C VAL A 116 -12.87 9.28 3.00
N VAL A 117 -11.65 9.80 2.81
CA VAL A 117 -10.43 9.00 2.69
C VAL A 117 -10.19 8.16 3.95
N SER A 118 -10.31 8.77 5.13
CA SER A 118 -10.17 8.04 6.41
C SER A 118 -11.23 6.94 6.57
N ARG A 119 -12.46 7.20 6.11
CA ARG A 119 -13.55 6.23 6.13
C ARG A 119 -13.29 5.06 5.17
N ILE A 120 -12.81 5.33 3.96
CA ILE A 120 -12.42 4.30 2.98
C ILE A 120 -11.37 3.37 3.59
N TYR A 121 -10.29 3.92 4.17
CA TYR A 121 -9.26 3.10 4.78
C TYR A 121 -9.79 2.26 5.95
N ARG A 122 -10.68 2.83 6.77
CA ARG A 122 -11.32 2.11 7.87
C ARG A 122 -12.20 0.96 7.37
N ALA A 123 -13.02 1.20 6.35
CA ALA A 123 -13.87 0.18 5.75
C ALA A 123 -13.01 -0.95 5.14
N ARG A 124 -11.96 -0.61 4.39
CA ARG A 124 -11.02 -1.61 3.83
C ARG A 124 -10.35 -2.44 4.91
N ARG A 125 -9.85 -1.80 5.97
CA ARG A 125 -9.25 -2.48 7.12
C ARG A 125 -10.21 -3.47 7.79
N LEU A 126 -11.49 -3.09 7.90
CA LEU A 126 -12.51 -3.92 8.53
C LEU A 126 -12.86 -5.15 7.68
N HIS A 127 -12.91 -5.01 6.35
CA HIS A 127 -13.39 -6.06 5.46
C HIS A 127 -12.30 -6.92 4.79
N TYR A 128 -11.09 -6.38 4.61
CA TYR A 128 -9.98 -7.03 3.88
C TYR A 128 -8.74 -7.32 4.74
N SER A 129 -8.75 -7.02 6.04
CA SER A 129 -7.62 -7.08 6.99
C SER A 129 -6.93 -5.74 7.24
N GLY A 130 -6.54 -5.52 8.50
CA GLY A 130 -5.65 -4.43 8.90
C GLY A 130 -4.18 -4.72 8.71
N ASN A 131 -3.83 -5.97 8.42
CA ASN A 131 -2.49 -6.39 8.06
C ASN A 131 -2.39 -6.45 6.53
N VAL A 132 -1.42 -5.72 5.95
CA VAL A 132 -1.20 -5.68 4.49
C VAL A 132 -1.00 -7.08 3.93
N HIS A 133 -0.38 -7.98 4.70
CA HIS A 133 -0.12 -9.35 4.30
C HIS A 133 -1.37 -10.22 4.30
N GLY A 134 -2.36 -9.94 5.16
CA GLY A 134 -3.64 -10.65 5.11
C GLY A 134 -4.53 -10.14 3.96
N ALA A 135 -4.36 -8.88 3.56
CA ALA A 135 -5.12 -8.29 2.48
C ALA A 135 -4.79 -8.91 1.11
N ILE A 136 -3.52 -9.26 0.87
CA ILE A 136 -3.09 -9.91 -0.38
C ILE A 136 -3.57 -11.36 -0.54
N GLU A 137 -4.20 -11.94 0.50
CA GLU A 137 -4.79 -13.29 0.46
C GLU A 137 -6.23 -13.26 -0.07
N ILE A 138 -6.87 -12.08 -0.08
CA ILE A 138 -8.31 -11.92 -0.30
C ILE A 138 -8.56 -11.31 -1.69
N PRO A 139 -9.34 -11.97 -2.58
CA PRO A 139 -9.77 -11.37 -3.83
C PRO A 139 -10.54 -10.05 -3.60
N PRO A 140 -10.38 -9.03 -4.47
CA PRO A 140 -9.61 -9.03 -5.72
C PRO A 140 -8.10 -8.71 -5.55
N LEU A 141 -7.58 -8.52 -4.34
CA LEU A 141 -6.19 -8.11 -4.12
C LEU A 141 -5.17 -9.25 -4.35
N SER A 142 -5.62 -10.50 -4.29
CA SER A 142 -4.82 -11.69 -4.64
C SER A 142 -4.83 -12.01 -6.13
N LEU A 143 -5.63 -11.32 -6.94
CA LEU A 143 -5.80 -11.59 -8.37
C LEU A 143 -4.75 -10.91 -9.23
N VAL A 144 -4.40 -11.56 -10.33
CA VAL A 144 -3.60 -10.96 -11.40
C VAL A 144 -4.37 -9.79 -12.01
N LEU A 145 -3.65 -8.74 -12.39
CA LEU A 145 -4.24 -7.56 -12.98
C LEU A 145 -5.04 -7.93 -14.23
N ASN A 146 -6.34 -7.60 -14.21
CA ASN A 146 -7.29 -7.89 -15.29
C ASN A 146 -7.55 -9.38 -15.57
N GLU A 147 -7.15 -10.30 -14.69
CA GLU A 147 -7.42 -11.73 -14.86
C GLU A 147 -8.11 -12.33 -13.62
N PRO A 148 -8.99 -13.33 -13.78
CA PRO A 148 -9.69 -13.96 -12.67
C PRO A 148 -8.85 -15.02 -11.93
N VAL A 149 -7.52 -15.02 -12.13
CA VAL A 149 -6.60 -15.99 -11.53
C VAL A 149 -5.79 -15.37 -10.41
N SER A 150 -5.54 -16.12 -9.34
CA SER A 150 -4.74 -15.67 -8.20
C SER A 150 -3.25 -15.75 -8.51
N PHE A 151 -2.48 -14.70 -8.23
CA PHE A 151 -1.01 -14.81 -8.17
C PHE A 151 -0.55 -15.34 -6.80
N PHE A 152 -1.37 -15.18 -5.77
CA PHE A 152 -1.10 -15.70 -4.44
C PHE A 152 -1.20 -17.24 -4.46
N GLN A 153 -0.15 -17.92 -3.98
CA GLN A 153 -0.05 -19.38 -4.01
C GLN A 153 -0.24 -19.99 -2.63
N PHE A 154 0.44 -19.45 -1.60
CA PHE A 154 0.32 -19.99 -0.25
C PHE A 154 0.69 -18.96 0.83
N HIS A 155 0.14 -19.19 2.02
CA HIS A 155 0.61 -18.62 3.27
C HIS A 155 0.67 -19.73 4.32
N SER A 156 1.88 -20.02 4.78
CA SER A 156 2.16 -21.09 5.73
C SER A 156 2.69 -20.49 7.03
N VAL A 157 2.22 -21.03 8.15
CA VAL A 157 2.73 -20.72 9.48
C VAL A 157 3.11 -22.04 10.15
N THR A 158 4.39 -22.22 10.44
CA THR A 158 4.94 -23.42 11.07
C THR A 158 5.52 -23.09 12.43
N ALA A 159 5.44 -24.03 13.37
CA ALA A 159 6.01 -23.85 14.70
C ALA A 159 7.54 -23.78 14.57
N ASN A 160 8.15 -22.75 15.14
CA ASN A 160 9.60 -22.68 15.24
C ASN A 160 10.03 -23.51 16.46
N SER A 161 10.80 -24.57 16.22
CA SER A 161 11.27 -25.49 17.25
C SER A 161 12.19 -24.82 18.28
N GLN A 162 12.84 -23.73 17.91
CA GLN A 162 13.75 -22.97 18.79
C GLN A 162 13.04 -21.86 19.57
N ASP A 163 11.95 -21.31 19.04
CA ASP A 163 11.16 -20.26 19.69
C ASP A 163 9.67 -20.36 19.32
N VAL A 164 8.91 -21.06 20.15
CA VAL A 164 7.46 -21.28 19.95
C VAL A 164 6.67 -19.96 19.97
N SER A 165 7.20 -18.89 20.58
CA SER A 165 6.54 -17.58 20.62
C SER A 165 6.66 -16.80 19.30
N SER A 166 7.59 -17.21 18.43
CA SER A 166 7.84 -16.59 17.14
C SER A 166 7.80 -17.64 16.03
N PRO A 167 6.59 -17.97 15.51
CA PRO A 167 6.42 -18.99 14.49
C PRO A 167 7.09 -18.57 13.17
N ASN A 168 7.52 -19.56 12.38
CA ASN A 168 7.98 -19.31 11.03
C ASN A 168 6.79 -19.00 10.14
N ARG A 169 6.91 -17.96 9.32
CA ARG A 169 5.86 -17.54 8.39
C ARG A 169 6.44 -17.43 6.99
N LEU A 170 5.79 -18.13 6.06
CA LEU A 170 6.10 -18.10 4.64
C LEU A 170 4.92 -17.55 3.86
N ILE A 171 5.19 -16.67 2.91
CA ILE A 171 4.18 -16.20 1.94
C ILE A 171 4.76 -16.37 0.54
N GLY A 172 4.10 -17.19 -0.27
CA GLY A 172 4.52 -17.50 -1.63
C GLY A 172 3.55 -16.97 -2.68
N TRP A 173 4.10 -16.41 -3.74
CA TRP A 173 3.33 -15.99 -4.89
C TRP A 173 4.08 -16.18 -6.20
N ALA A 174 3.29 -16.38 -7.25
CA ALA A 174 3.75 -16.63 -8.59
C ALA A 174 2.62 -16.33 -9.57
N HIS A 175 2.95 -15.75 -10.71
CA HIS A 175 1.98 -15.60 -11.78
C HIS A 175 1.66 -16.99 -12.37
N PRO A 176 0.37 -17.40 -12.50
CA PRO A 176 0.01 -18.74 -12.98
C PRO A 176 0.63 -19.11 -14.34
N ALA A 177 0.71 -18.15 -15.26
CA ALA A 177 1.41 -18.36 -16.53
C ALA A 177 2.91 -18.66 -16.38
N LEU A 178 3.60 -18.00 -15.44
CA LEU A 178 5.04 -18.21 -15.20
C LEU A 178 5.31 -19.50 -14.43
N LEU A 179 4.38 -19.94 -13.58
CA LEU A 179 4.43 -21.27 -12.95
C LEU A 179 4.53 -22.40 -13.99
N ASN A 180 3.93 -22.24 -15.17
CA ASN A 180 4.03 -23.26 -16.21
C ASN A 180 5.46 -23.45 -16.71
N LEU A 181 6.32 -22.42 -16.67
CA LEU A 181 7.73 -22.56 -17.04
C LEU A 181 8.49 -23.48 -16.08
N LEU A 182 8.11 -23.49 -14.80
CA LEU A 182 8.68 -24.38 -13.78
C LEU A 182 8.23 -25.84 -13.95
N ARG A 183 7.13 -26.09 -14.66
CA ARG A 183 6.58 -27.44 -14.90
C ARG A 183 7.25 -28.17 -16.06
N TYR A 184 8.15 -27.53 -16.81
CA TYR A 184 8.93 -28.22 -17.82
C TYR A 184 9.99 -29.11 -17.16
N ASN A 185 10.18 -30.29 -17.72
CA ASN A 185 11.22 -31.21 -17.27
C ASN A 185 12.61 -30.71 -17.67
N ASN A 186 13.61 -31.11 -16.90
CA ASN A 186 15.02 -30.83 -17.14
C ASN A 186 15.33 -29.34 -17.28
N THR A 187 14.65 -28.51 -16.48
CA THR A 187 14.88 -27.06 -16.40
C THR A 187 16.16 -26.74 -15.65
N THR A 188 16.72 -25.56 -15.92
CA THR A 188 17.79 -24.98 -15.12
C THR A 188 17.18 -23.92 -14.22
N LEU A 189 17.26 -24.13 -12.91
CA LEU A 189 16.73 -23.22 -11.89
C LEU A 189 17.84 -22.40 -11.26
N PHE A 190 17.50 -21.18 -10.89
CA PHE A 190 18.35 -20.29 -10.11
C PHE A 190 17.56 -19.88 -8.88
N VAL A 191 18.14 -20.06 -7.70
CA VAL A 191 17.51 -19.72 -6.41
C VAL A 191 18.35 -18.64 -5.75
N ASP A 192 17.77 -17.47 -5.59
CA ASP A 192 18.44 -16.27 -5.06
C ASP A 192 17.75 -15.78 -3.78
N GLY A 193 18.54 -15.46 -2.76
CA GLY A 193 18.08 -14.95 -1.48
C GLY A 193 18.29 -13.45 -1.33
N THR A 194 17.23 -12.64 -1.47
CA THR A 194 17.33 -11.19 -1.29
C THR A 194 16.97 -10.76 0.14
N PHE A 195 17.87 -10.04 0.82
CA PHE A 195 17.71 -9.67 2.24
C PHE A 195 17.30 -8.21 2.47
N ARG A 196 17.70 -7.30 1.58
CA ARG A 196 17.56 -5.84 1.81
C ARG A 196 16.22 -5.26 1.37
N CYS A 197 15.47 -5.99 0.55
CA CYS A 197 14.25 -5.52 -0.09
C CYS A 197 13.03 -6.34 0.35
N VAL A 198 12.85 -6.48 1.67
CA VAL A 198 11.77 -7.29 2.25
C VAL A 198 10.81 -6.44 3.10
N PRO A 199 9.50 -6.73 3.09
CA PRO A 199 8.56 -6.06 3.97
C PRO A 199 8.89 -6.28 5.45
N ARG A 200 8.49 -5.32 6.29
CA ARG A 200 8.66 -5.42 7.74
C ARG A 200 8.03 -6.71 8.28
N GLY A 201 8.80 -7.45 9.06
CA GLY A 201 8.38 -8.72 9.65
C GLY A 201 8.95 -9.93 8.92
N PHE A 202 9.50 -9.77 7.71
CA PHE A 202 10.26 -10.79 6.99
C PHE A 202 11.74 -10.43 6.96
N VAL A 203 12.59 -11.44 6.82
CA VAL A 203 14.06 -11.28 6.80
C VAL A 203 14.67 -11.60 5.44
N GLN A 204 13.92 -12.29 4.58
CA GLN A 204 14.37 -12.68 3.23
C GLN A 204 13.19 -12.83 2.27
N CYS A 205 13.45 -12.56 0.99
CA CYS A 205 12.65 -12.99 -0.14
C CYS A 205 13.49 -13.95 -1.01
N VAL A 206 13.09 -15.21 -1.08
CA VAL A 206 13.67 -16.22 -1.97
C VAL A 206 12.98 -16.12 -3.33
N ILE A 207 13.78 -15.99 -4.37
CA ILE A 207 13.31 -15.86 -5.75
C ILE A 207 13.76 -17.12 -6.50
N LEU A 208 12.80 -17.80 -7.13
CA LEU A 208 13.10 -18.89 -8.05
C LEU A 208 12.96 -18.38 -9.48
N MET A 209 14.08 -18.44 -10.20
CA MET A 209 14.16 -18.08 -11.61
C MET A 209 14.40 -19.33 -12.44
N VAL A 210 13.81 -19.37 -13.62
CA VAL A 210 14.00 -20.45 -14.59
C VAL A 210 14.61 -19.87 -15.86
N HIS A 211 15.58 -20.57 -16.44
CA HIS A 211 16.04 -20.26 -17.77
C HIS A 211 15.07 -20.84 -18.80
N ASP A 212 14.28 -19.99 -19.44
CA ASP A 212 13.41 -20.39 -20.54
C ASP A 212 14.23 -20.58 -21.81
N ARG A 213 14.55 -21.83 -22.14
CA ARG A 213 15.38 -22.18 -23.29
C ARG A 213 14.78 -21.72 -24.63
N ALA A 214 13.45 -21.60 -24.73
CA ALA A 214 12.81 -21.21 -25.97
C ALA A 214 13.07 -19.74 -26.31
N SER A 215 13.02 -18.86 -25.31
CA SER A 215 13.29 -17.43 -25.47
C SER A 215 14.74 -17.02 -25.15
N GLY A 216 15.49 -17.88 -24.45
CA GLY A 216 16.85 -17.61 -23.98
C GLY A 216 16.93 -16.60 -22.83
N ILE A 217 15.82 -16.37 -22.12
CA ILE A 217 15.75 -15.39 -21.03
C ILE A 217 15.63 -16.08 -19.66
N PHE A 218 16.10 -15.41 -18.62
CA PHE A 218 15.92 -15.81 -17.23
C PHE A 218 14.65 -15.17 -16.69
N VAL A 219 13.70 -16.00 -16.26
CA VAL A 219 12.38 -15.56 -15.81
C VAL A 219 12.23 -15.81 -14.32
N PRO A 220 12.10 -14.78 -13.47
CA PRO A 220 11.70 -14.97 -12.09
C PRO A 220 10.24 -15.42 -12.05
N ALA A 221 10.02 -16.68 -11.70
CA ALA A 221 8.73 -17.34 -11.78
C ALA A 221 8.02 -17.41 -10.43
N PHE A 222 8.77 -17.47 -9.33
CA PHE A 222 8.23 -17.63 -7.98
C PHE A 222 8.96 -16.75 -6.97
N TYR A 223 8.22 -16.19 -6.03
CA TYR A 223 8.73 -15.39 -4.93
C TYR A 223 8.19 -15.90 -3.60
N VAL A 224 9.06 -16.02 -2.60
CA VAL A 224 8.68 -16.48 -1.26
C VAL A 224 9.29 -15.59 -0.20
N LEU A 225 8.46 -14.92 0.61
CA LEU A 225 8.90 -14.23 1.80
C LEU A 225 9.04 -15.21 2.97
N SER A 226 10.13 -15.08 3.73
CA SER A 226 10.40 -15.87 4.92
C SER A 226 10.79 -15.01 6.12
N THR A 227 10.32 -15.40 7.30
CA THR A 227 10.71 -14.75 8.57
C THR A 227 11.99 -15.33 9.16
N TYR A 228 12.47 -16.47 8.65
CA TYR A 228 13.68 -17.14 9.09
C TYR A 228 14.56 -17.60 7.92
N ARG A 229 15.84 -17.85 8.24
CA ARG A 229 16.88 -18.33 7.32
C ARG A 229 17.55 -19.55 7.93
N THR A 230 16.73 -20.58 8.15
CA THR A 230 17.15 -21.85 8.74
C THR A 230 16.98 -22.95 7.70
N SER A 231 17.68 -24.08 7.87
CA SER A 231 17.53 -25.24 7.00
C SER A 231 16.07 -25.69 6.89
N ASP A 232 15.33 -25.72 8.01
CA ASP A 232 13.90 -26.03 8.04
C ASP A 232 13.07 -25.03 7.20
N SER A 233 13.41 -23.74 7.29
CA SER A 233 12.73 -22.70 6.50
C SER A 233 12.98 -22.89 5.00
N TYR A 234 14.22 -23.20 4.60
CA TYR A 234 14.53 -23.48 3.21
C TYR A 234 13.84 -24.74 2.70
N TRP A 235 13.80 -25.79 3.51
CA TRP A 235 13.07 -27.00 3.18
C TRP A 235 11.59 -26.71 2.95
N ASP A 236 10.94 -25.98 3.87
CA ASP A 236 9.54 -25.57 3.74
C ASP A 236 9.31 -24.71 2.48
N ILE A 237 10.21 -23.76 2.18
CA ILE A 237 10.14 -22.91 0.98
C ILE A 237 10.13 -23.76 -0.28
N ILE A 238 11.13 -24.64 -0.45
CA ILE A 238 11.22 -25.48 -1.66
C ILE A 238 10.05 -26.45 -1.72
N HIS A 239 9.64 -27.02 -0.59
CA HIS A 239 8.48 -27.91 -0.52
C HIS A 239 7.20 -27.23 -1.03
N HIS A 240 6.89 -26.02 -0.54
CA HIS A 240 5.68 -25.30 -0.97
C HIS A 240 5.73 -24.90 -2.45
N VAL A 241 6.91 -24.56 -2.99
CA VAL A 241 7.07 -24.33 -4.42
C VAL A 241 6.76 -25.59 -5.22
N VAL A 242 7.29 -26.75 -4.80
CA VAL A 242 7.00 -28.04 -5.47
C VAL A 242 5.49 -28.31 -5.45
N GLN A 243 4.81 -28.11 -4.32
CA GLN A 243 3.35 -28.25 -4.24
C GLN A 243 2.62 -27.30 -5.19
N ALA A 244 3.02 -26.03 -5.25
CA ALA A 244 2.41 -25.04 -6.15
C ALA A 244 2.62 -25.35 -7.65
N THR A 245 3.59 -26.19 -8.00
CA THR A 245 3.79 -26.69 -9.37
C THR A 245 3.03 -28.00 -9.67
N ASP A 246 2.10 -28.42 -8.81
CA ASP A 246 1.44 -29.73 -8.84
C ASP A 246 2.44 -30.90 -8.79
N GLN A 247 3.53 -30.71 -8.04
CA GLN A 247 4.64 -31.66 -7.93
C GLN A 247 5.33 -31.99 -9.27
N ARG A 248 5.25 -31.10 -10.26
CA ARG A 248 5.87 -31.28 -11.57
C ARG A 248 7.22 -30.57 -11.74
N LEU A 249 7.70 -29.88 -10.71
CA LEU A 249 9.02 -29.25 -10.73
C LEU A 249 10.11 -30.32 -10.76
N SER A 250 10.76 -30.49 -11.91
CA SER A 250 11.82 -31.48 -12.14
C SER A 250 13.02 -30.80 -12.83
N PRO A 251 13.87 -30.09 -12.06
CA PRO A 251 15.06 -29.45 -12.58
C PRO A 251 16.16 -30.49 -12.89
N ALA A 252 16.94 -30.23 -13.94
CA ALA A 252 18.19 -30.94 -14.19
C ALA A 252 19.36 -30.33 -13.41
N GLU A 253 19.31 -29.01 -13.22
CA GLU A 253 20.36 -28.24 -12.57
C GLU A 253 19.73 -27.14 -11.72
N VAL A 254 20.27 -26.94 -10.52
CA VAL A 254 19.89 -25.85 -9.63
C VAL A 254 21.12 -25.08 -9.21
N ILE A 255 21.16 -23.81 -9.58
CA ILE A 255 22.19 -22.86 -9.17
C ILE A 255 21.66 -22.06 -7.98
N CYS A 256 22.35 -22.09 -6.86
CA CYS A 256 21.93 -21.37 -5.65
C CYS A 256 23.12 -20.89 -4.83
N ASP A 257 22.86 -20.02 -3.85
CA ASP A 257 23.90 -19.51 -2.96
C ASP A 257 24.53 -20.63 -2.13
N PHE A 258 25.79 -20.44 -1.71
CA PHE A 258 26.57 -21.41 -0.91
C PHE A 258 26.07 -21.60 0.53
N GLU A 259 24.83 -21.20 0.83
CA GLU A 259 24.24 -21.44 2.13
C GLU A 259 23.89 -22.94 2.26
N ALA A 260 24.60 -23.63 3.16
CA ALA A 260 24.48 -25.07 3.33
C ALA A 260 23.02 -25.54 3.53
N GLY A 261 22.23 -24.83 4.33
CA GLY A 261 20.82 -25.16 4.55
C GLY A 261 19.96 -25.07 3.30
N LEU A 262 20.25 -24.13 2.38
CA LEU A 262 19.57 -24.02 1.10
C LEU A 262 20.00 -25.14 0.15
N MET A 263 21.30 -25.39 0.02
CA MET A 263 21.83 -26.48 -0.80
C MET A 263 21.28 -27.84 -0.36
N ASP A 264 21.25 -28.11 0.95
CA ASP A 264 20.71 -29.35 1.52
C ASP A 264 19.21 -29.49 1.24
N ALA A 265 18.43 -28.41 1.39
CA ALA A 265 17.00 -28.41 1.10
C ALA A 265 16.72 -28.70 -0.38
N VAL A 266 17.45 -28.03 -1.28
CA VAL A 266 17.37 -28.27 -2.73
C VAL A 266 17.74 -29.70 -3.08
N GLN A 267 18.87 -30.20 -2.58
CA GLN A 267 19.36 -31.55 -2.87
C GLN A 267 18.41 -32.63 -2.35
N THR A 268 17.77 -32.39 -1.20
CA THR A 268 16.78 -33.32 -0.62
C THR A 268 15.50 -33.37 -1.47
N GLN A 269 15.02 -32.23 -1.97
CA GLN A 269 13.79 -32.17 -2.77
C GLN A 269 14.01 -32.59 -4.23
N PHE A 270 15.22 -32.39 -4.75
CA PHE A 270 15.61 -32.73 -6.13
C PHE A 270 16.87 -33.62 -6.12
N PRO A 271 16.74 -34.91 -5.72
CA PRO A 271 17.89 -35.79 -5.57
C PRO A 271 18.66 -36.04 -6.88
N ASP A 272 17.99 -35.95 -8.02
CA ASP A 272 18.57 -36.17 -9.35
C ASP A 272 19.16 -34.88 -9.98
N ALA A 273 18.93 -33.71 -9.38
CA ALA A 273 19.41 -32.45 -9.92
C ALA A 273 20.87 -32.21 -9.53
N MET A 274 21.65 -31.64 -10.45
CA MET A 274 22.98 -31.13 -10.15
C MET A 274 22.86 -29.80 -9.40
N VAL A 275 23.30 -29.76 -8.14
CA VAL A 275 23.32 -28.53 -7.34
C VAL A 275 24.68 -27.85 -7.49
N VAL A 276 24.67 -26.61 -7.97
CA VAL A 276 25.88 -25.81 -8.22
C VAL A 276 25.80 -24.52 -7.42
N GLY A 277 26.91 -24.14 -6.80
CA GLY A 277 27.01 -22.84 -6.13
C GLY A 277 27.05 -21.69 -7.13
N CYS A 278 26.34 -20.62 -6.83
CA CYS A 278 26.33 -19.40 -7.64
C CYS A 278 27.67 -18.67 -7.51
N LEU A 279 28.35 -18.42 -8.64
CA LEU A 279 29.67 -17.73 -8.67
C LEU A 279 29.63 -16.24 -8.31
N PHE A 280 28.44 -15.65 -8.17
CA PHE A 280 28.26 -14.23 -7.86
C PHE A 280 28.26 -13.93 -6.35
N HIS A 281 28.25 -14.96 -5.51
CA HIS A 281 28.21 -14.90 -4.05
C HIS A 281 29.46 -15.54 -3.43
#